data_AF-A0A7W3TBE2-F1
#
_entry.id   AF-A0A7W3TBE2-F1
#
_cell.length_a   1.000
_cell.length_b   1.000
_cell.length_c   1.000
_cell.angle_alpha   90.00
_cell.angle_beta   90.00
_cell.angle_gamma   90.00
#
_symmetry.space_group_name_H-M   'P 1'
#
loop_
_entity.id
_entity.type
_entity.pdbx_description
1 polymer ?
#
loop_
_entity_poly.entity_id
_entity_poly.type
_entity_poly.pdbx_seq_one_letter_code
_entity_poly.pdbx_strand_id
1 'polypeptide(L)'
;MTPGPTPGRTPKTAALAAPGARVLLIGTGTHDGPDLPPVPAVPRTVTALADRLRARCGVTDDRLRVLIDPPDARTMAAAITEEARRAESALLLYYAGHGLLGPGDELYFAARGTGRLTPGMAAHQALSLTSVREALSLCRAPSIVVMLDCCYSGRAVGPLSADTPARSPLHQLPAVQGMYLLASAEQLALAPEHAEHTALTGELIRLLDQGDPRGARLLTLDGAYDYLFRSLRDRQGPLPRRQAGDGSGGLVLTANPAASPP
;
A
#
# COMPACT_ATOMS: atom_id res chain seq x y z
N MET A 1 -14.37 -13.81 46.81
CA MET A 1 -14.63 -12.87 45.70
C MET A 1 -13.86 -13.33 44.49
N THR A 2 -14.50 -14.09 43.60
CA THR A 2 -13.99 -14.40 42.27
C THR A 2 -14.20 -13.16 41.39
N PRO A 3 -13.19 -12.67 40.65
CA PRO A 3 -13.41 -11.57 39.72
C PRO A 3 -14.26 -12.09 38.56
N GLY A 4 -15.37 -11.39 38.29
CA GLY A 4 -16.28 -11.71 37.19
C GLY A 4 -15.61 -11.54 35.82
N PRO A 5 -16.14 -12.20 34.78
CA PRO A 5 -15.59 -12.10 33.44
C PRO A 5 -15.67 -10.65 32.94
N THR A 6 -14.53 -10.13 32.48
CA THR A 6 -14.39 -8.86 31.78
C THR A 6 -15.34 -8.86 30.56
N PRO A 7 -16.13 -7.80 30.33
CA PRO A 7 -17.10 -7.79 29.24
C PRO A 7 -16.38 -7.92 27.90
N GLY A 8 -16.77 -8.94 27.14
CA GLY A 8 -16.28 -9.20 25.79
C GLY A 8 -16.47 -7.99 24.90
N ARG A 9 -15.40 -7.58 24.23
CA ARG A 9 -15.38 -6.47 23.29
C ARG A 9 -16.38 -6.76 22.15
N THR A 10 -17.37 -5.88 22.05
CA THR A 10 -18.35 -5.69 20.96
C THR A 10 -17.73 -5.82 19.55
N PRO A 11 -18.53 -6.15 18.51
CA PRO A 11 -18.02 -6.66 17.24
C PRO A 11 -17.01 -5.68 16.63
N LYS A 12 -15.80 -6.16 16.31
CA LYS A 12 -14.73 -5.32 15.72
C LYS A 12 -15.14 -4.91 14.32
N THR A 13 -15.82 -3.77 14.20
CA THR A 13 -16.15 -3.11 12.93
C THR A 13 -14.89 -2.89 12.10
N ALA A 14 -15.02 -2.98 10.77
CA ALA A 14 -13.96 -2.64 9.83
C ALA A 14 -13.37 -1.25 10.15
N ALA A 15 -12.03 -1.17 10.27
CA ALA A 15 -11.36 0.06 10.66
C ALA A 15 -11.60 1.21 9.67
N LEU A 16 -11.71 0.88 8.38
CA LEU A 16 -11.95 1.86 7.33
C LEU A 16 -13.42 2.34 7.27
N ALA A 17 -14.34 1.63 7.94
CA ALA A 17 -15.74 2.07 8.08
C ALA A 17 -15.93 3.08 9.22
N ALA A 18 -14.94 3.21 10.12
CA ALA A 18 -15.03 4.12 11.25
C ALA A 18 -15.10 5.60 10.79
N PRO A 19 -15.88 6.46 11.47
CA PRO A 19 -15.82 7.90 11.26
C PRO A 19 -14.37 8.41 11.41
N GLY A 20 -14.01 9.42 10.61
CA GLY A 20 -12.65 9.97 10.60
C GLY A 20 -11.59 9.11 9.91
N ALA A 21 -11.97 7.97 9.30
CA ALA A 21 -11.08 7.20 8.45
C ALA A 21 -10.91 7.90 7.11
N ARG A 22 -9.69 7.85 6.53
CA ARG A 22 -9.38 8.38 5.20
C ARG A 22 -8.67 7.31 4.37
N VAL A 23 -8.95 7.29 3.08
CA VAL A 23 -8.33 6.40 2.11
C VAL A 23 -7.85 7.24 0.93
N LEU A 24 -6.57 7.13 0.61
CA LEU A 24 -5.95 7.73 -0.55
C LEU A 24 -5.34 6.63 -1.41
N LEU A 25 -5.86 6.46 -2.63
CA LEU A 25 -5.31 5.56 -3.63
C LEU A 25 -4.63 6.39 -4.73
N ILE A 26 -3.34 6.13 -4.97
CA ILE A 26 -2.56 6.77 -6.01
C ILE A 26 -2.11 5.69 -7.00
N GLY A 27 -2.38 5.90 -8.28
CA GLY A 27 -1.95 5.02 -9.36
C GLY A 27 -1.22 5.79 -10.45
N THR A 28 -0.02 5.35 -10.83
CA THR A 28 0.75 5.90 -11.96
C THR A 28 1.01 4.82 -13.00
N GLY A 29 0.13 4.75 -13.98
CA GLY A 29 0.16 3.78 -15.09
C GLY A 29 0.59 4.40 -16.42
N THR A 30 0.46 5.72 -16.60
CA THR A 30 0.94 6.44 -17.79
C THR A 30 2.09 7.37 -17.46
N HIS A 31 3.04 7.51 -18.39
CA HIS A 31 4.22 8.36 -18.25
C HIS A 31 4.46 9.12 -19.55
N ASP A 32 4.85 10.40 -19.44
CA ASP A 32 5.00 11.28 -20.60
C ASP A 32 6.28 10.97 -21.39
N GLY A 33 7.30 10.40 -20.73
CA GLY A 33 8.62 10.13 -21.30
C GLY A 33 8.89 8.64 -21.56
N PRO A 34 9.88 8.31 -22.40
CA PRO A 34 10.22 6.94 -22.78
C PRO A 34 10.96 6.15 -21.68
N ASP A 35 11.44 6.83 -20.63
CA ASP A 35 12.27 6.21 -19.59
C ASP A 35 11.51 5.19 -18.74
N LEU A 36 10.18 5.38 -18.60
CA LEU A 36 9.29 4.55 -17.81
C LEU A 36 8.21 3.94 -18.72
N PRO A 37 8.17 2.61 -18.88
CA PRO A 37 7.13 1.98 -19.70
C PRO A 37 5.76 2.16 -19.04
N PRO A 38 4.68 2.26 -19.83
CA PRO A 38 3.33 2.31 -19.28
C PRO A 38 2.99 1.00 -18.55
N VAL A 39 2.13 1.11 -17.54
CA VAL A 39 1.58 -0.02 -16.78
C VAL A 39 0.05 0.05 -16.85
N PRO A 40 -0.58 -0.42 -17.95
CA PRO A 40 -2.02 -0.25 -18.18
C PRO A 40 -2.90 -0.92 -17.11
N ALA A 41 -2.37 -1.89 -16.37
CA ALA A 41 -3.07 -2.54 -15.27
C ALA A 41 -3.28 -1.61 -14.06
N VAL A 42 -2.47 -0.56 -13.87
CA VAL A 42 -2.53 0.28 -12.67
C VAL A 42 -3.88 1.02 -12.53
N PRO A 43 -4.38 1.76 -13.54
CA PRO A 43 -5.67 2.44 -13.42
C PRO A 43 -6.85 1.48 -13.16
N ARG A 44 -6.85 0.30 -13.80
CA ARG A 44 -7.85 -0.75 -13.58
C ARG A 44 -7.78 -1.29 -12.17
N THR A 45 -6.58 -1.60 -11.69
CA THR A 45 -6.32 -2.09 -10.34
C THR A 45 -6.82 -1.13 -9.28
N VAL A 46 -6.46 0.15 -9.40
CA VAL A 46 -6.84 1.18 -8.43
C VAL A 46 -8.35 1.37 -8.39
N THR A 47 -9.00 1.34 -9.56
CA THR A 47 -10.46 1.42 -9.67
C THR A 47 -11.13 0.21 -9.03
N ALA A 48 -10.68 -1.01 -9.34
CA ALA A 48 -11.22 -2.23 -8.75
C ALA A 48 -11.01 -2.28 -7.23
N LEU A 49 -9.84 -1.86 -6.73
CA LEU A 49 -9.58 -1.75 -5.30
C LEU A 49 -10.51 -0.74 -4.63
N ALA A 50 -10.71 0.45 -5.23
CA ALA A 50 -11.65 1.46 -4.73
C ALA A 50 -13.06 0.86 -4.55
N ASP A 51 -13.54 0.12 -5.54
CA ASP A 51 -14.86 -0.51 -5.50
C ASP A 51 -14.97 -1.57 -4.41
N ARG A 52 -13.92 -2.36 -4.17
CA ARG A 52 -13.93 -3.36 -3.08
C ARG A 52 -13.79 -2.74 -1.71
N LEU A 53 -13.04 -1.65 -1.56
CA LEU A 53 -13.01 -0.90 -0.31
C LEU A 53 -14.39 -0.33 0.04
N ARG A 54 -15.15 0.14 -0.95
CA ARG A 54 -16.56 0.53 -0.74
C ARG A 54 -17.44 -0.66 -0.36
N ALA A 55 -17.46 -1.68 -1.22
CA ALA A 55 -18.41 -2.78 -1.10
C ALA A 55 -18.14 -3.70 0.10
N ARG A 56 -16.87 -3.84 0.51
CA ARG A 56 -16.45 -4.81 1.53
C ARG A 56 -15.93 -4.15 2.80
N CYS A 57 -15.23 -3.02 2.71
CA CYS A 57 -14.59 -2.39 3.86
C CYS A 57 -15.39 -1.23 4.46
N GLY A 58 -16.58 -0.91 3.92
CA GLY A 58 -17.46 0.13 4.42
C GLY A 58 -16.94 1.56 4.19
N VAL A 59 -16.03 1.73 3.23
CA VAL A 59 -15.49 3.04 2.87
C VAL A 59 -16.55 3.82 2.08
N THR A 60 -16.82 5.06 2.51
CA THR A 60 -17.75 5.98 1.84
C THR A 60 -17.01 6.94 0.91
N ASP A 61 -17.72 7.51 -0.08
CA ASP A 61 -17.10 8.39 -1.09
C ASP A 61 -16.46 9.66 -0.51
N ASP A 62 -16.97 10.19 0.61
CA ASP A 62 -16.39 11.35 1.30
C ASP A 62 -15.05 11.06 2.00
N ARG A 63 -14.69 9.78 2.10
CA ARG A 63 -13.47 9.28 2.75
C ARG A 63 -12.47 8.67 1.77
N LEU A 64 -12.85 8.49 0.51
CA LEU A 64 -12.03 7.87 -0.52
C LEU A 64 -11.62 8.89 -1.57
N ARG A 65 -10.31 9.13 -1.68
CA ARG A 65 -9.71 9.93 -2.74
C ARG A 65 -8.89 9.02 -3.65
N VAL A 66 -9.11 9.15 -4.96
CA VAL A 66 -8.35 8.43 -5.98
C VAL A 66 -7.62 9.44 -6.86
N LEU A 67 -6.32 9.22 -7.07
CA LEU A 67 -5.48 9.96 -7.99
C LEU A 67 -4.90 9.00 -9.02
N ILE A 68 -5.32 9.14 -10.28
CA ILE A 68 -4.74 8.42 -11.41
C ILE A 68 -3.84 9.37 -12.19
N ASP A 69 -2.63 8.90 -12.47
CA ASP A 69 -1.59 9.59 -13.22
C ASP A 69 -1.36 11.05 -12.81
N PRO A 70 -1.16 11.33 -11.48
CA PRO A 70 -0.83 12.66 -11.01
C PRO A 70 0.37 13.23 -11.80
N PRO A 71 0.33 14.51 -12.20
CA PRO A 71 1.32 15.07 -13.13
C PRO A 71 2.73 15.11 -12.53
N ASP A 72 2.85 15.32 -11.22
CA ASP A 72 4.13 15.55 -10.55
C ASP A 72 4.15 15.07 -9.09
N ALA A 73 5.36 15.02 -8.53
CA ALA A 73 5.61 14.66 -7.13
C ALA A 73 4.91 15.60 -6.14
N ARG A 74 4.79 16.88 -6.48
CA ARG A 74 4.15 17.91 -5.64
C ARG A 74 2.66 17.61 -5.44
N THR A 75 1.97 17.19 -6.49
CA THR A 75 0.55 16.84 -6.46
C THR A 75 0.32 15.64 -5.54
N MET A 76 1.16 14.61 -5.65
CA MET A 76 1.11 13.46 -4.74
C MET A 76 1.37 13.85 -3.29
N ALA A 77 2.44 14.63 -3.03
CA ALA A 77 2.79 15.10 -1.68
C ALA A 77 1.67 15.92 -1.03
N ALA A 78 1.04 16.82 -1.80
CA ALA A 78 -0.07 17.64 -1.33
C ALA A 78 -1.29 16.79 -0.92
N ALA A 79 -1.65 15.81 -1.75
CA ALA A 79 -2.77 14.92 -1.46
C ALA A 79 -2.51 14.04 -0.24
N ILE A 80 -1.31 13.46 -0.11
CA ILE A 80 -0.93 12.66 1.06
C ILE A 80 -0.98 13.53 2.33
N THR A 81 -0.43 14.74 2.28
CA THR A 81 -0.44 15.68 3.41
C THR A 81 -1.86 16.06 3.82
N GLU A 82 -2.74 16.32 2.85
CA GLU A 82 -4.14 16.68 3.12
C GLU A 82 -4.88 15.52 3.80
N GLU A 83 -4.81 14.31 3.24
CA GLU A 83 -5.51 13.15 3.81
C GLU A 83 -4.91 12.73 5.15
N ALA A 84 -3.60 12.86 5.34
CA ALA A 84 -2.94 12.65 6.63
C ALA A 84 -3.51 13.57 7.71
N ARG A 85 -3.64 14.87 7.43
CA ARG A 85 -4.20 15.85 8.37
C ARG A 85 -5.68 15.63 8.69
N ARG A 86 -6.44 15.09 7.73
CA ARG A 86 -7.88 14.83 7.86
C ARG A 86 -8.19 13.50 8.55
N ALA A 87 -7.22 12.60 8.66
CA ALA A 87 -7.40 11.29 9.27
C ALA A 87 -7.36 11.36 10.79
N GLU A 88 -8.43 10.88 11.43
CA GLU A 88 -8.61 10.88 12.88
C GLU A 88 -8.64 9.46 13.46
N SER A 89 -9.14 8.46 12.72
CA SER A 89 -9.27 7.08 13.21
C SER A 89 -8.38 6.08 12.45
N ALA A 90 -8.33 6.17 11.12
CA ALA A 90 -7.43 5.38 10.29
C ALA A 90 -7.05 6.14 9.02
N LEU A 91 -5.84 5.90 8.52
CA LEU A 91 -5.42 6.32 7.19
C LEU A 91 -4.98 5.10 6.40
N LEU A 92 -5.53 4.88 5.20
CA LEU A 92 -4.97 3.97 4.21
C LEU A 92 -4.36 4.79 3.07
N LEU A 93 -3.05 4.74 2.94
CA LEU A 93 -2.31 5.21 1.77
C LEU A 93 -1.97 4.01 0.90
N TYR A 94 -2.41 4.03 -0.35
CA TYR A 94 -2.06 3.05 -1.36
C TYR A 94 -1.34 3.74 -2.52
N TYR A 95 -0.25 3.15 -2.99
CA TYR A 95 0.44 3.56 -4.20
C TYR A 95 0.67 2.36 -5.12
N ALA A 96 0.36 2.52 -6.40
CA ALA A 96 0.73 1.57 -7.45
C ALA A 96 1.38 2.28 -8.64
N GLY A 97 2.49 1.73 -9.14
CA GLY A 97 3.25 2.33 -10.23
C GLY A 97 4.73 2.01 -10.16
N HIS A 98 5.56 2.83 -10.80
CA HIS A 98 7.02 2.65 -10.76
C HIS A 98 7.61 3.13 -9.43
N GLY A 99 8.45 2.29 -8.83
CA GLY A 99 9.36 2.66 -7.76
C GLY A 99 10.79 2.79 -8.31
N LEU A 100 11.44 3.91 -8.01
CA LEU A 100 12.76 4.25 -8.51
C LEU A 100 13.74 4.38 -7.35
N LEU A 101 14.93 3.77 -7.49
CA LEU A 101 16.00 3.97 -6.51
C LEU A 101 16.82 5.20 -6.87
N GLY A 102 16.81 6.17 -5.96
CA GLY A 102 17.61 7.39 -6.03
C GLY A 102 18.94 7.27 -5.28
N PRO A 103 19.62 8.40 -5.03
CA PRO A 103 20.84 8.45 -4.24
C PRO A 103 20.66 7.81 -2.86
N GLY A 104 21.65 7.03 -2.40
CA GLY A 104 21.62 6.38 -1.08
C GLY A 104 20.60 5.24 -0.95
N ASP A 105 20.22 4.61 -2.08
CA ASP A 105 19.20 3.56 -2.16
C ASP A 105 17.83 4.00 -1.61
N GLU A 106 17.57 5.31 -1.59
CA GLU A 106 16.27 5.86 -1.20
C GLU A 106 15.24 5.56 -2.28
N LEU A 107 14.04 5.17 -1.84
CA LEU A 107 12.92 4.91 -2.72
C LEU A 107 12.18 6.19 -3.12
N TYR A 108 11.88 6.32 -4.41
CA TYR A 108 11.04 7.35 -5.00
C TYR A 108 9.84 6.75 -5.75
N PHE A 109 8.70 7.41 -5.64
CA PHE A 109 7.45 7.10 -6.33
C PHE A 109 7.31 7.98 -7.57
N ALA A 110 7.25 7.36 -8.75
CA ALA A 110 7.09 8.07 -10.01
C ALA A 110 5.68 8.66 -10.17
N ALA A 111 5.61 9.90 -10.64
CA ALA A 111 4.43 10.56 -11.18
C ALA A 111 4.39 10.41 -12.71
N ARG A 112 3.30 10.85 -13.36
CA ARG A 112 3.19 10.82 -14.84
C ARG A 112 4.34 11.57 -15.53
N GLY A 113 4.74 12.73 -14.99
CA GLY A 113 5.85 13.53 -15.51
C GLY A 113 7.24 13.02 -15.11
N THR A 114 7.35 11.93 -14.36
CA THR A 114 8.64 11.38 -13.95
C THR A 114 9.30 10.65 -15.13
N GLY A 115 10.52 11.07 -15.46
CA GLY A 115 11.44 10.34 -16.34
C GLY A 115 12.56 9.67 -15.55
N ARG A 116 13.73 9.52 -16.16
CA ARG A 116 14.93 9.05 -15.44
C ARG A 116 15.32 10.04 -14.33
N LEU A 117 15.55 9.51 -13.12
CA LEU A 117 16.07 10.32 -12.01
C LEU A 117 17.48 10.82 -12.35
N THR A 118 17.65 12.13 -12.23
CA THR A 118 18.93 12.81 -12.45
C THR A 118 19.60 13.06 -11.09
N PRO A 119 20.87 12.70 -10.92
CA PRO A 119 21.61 12.98 -9.68
C PRO A 119 21.49 14.45 -9.28
N GLY A 120 21.15 14.71 -8.02
CA GLY A 120 20.91 16.06 -7.50
C GLY A 120 19.50 16.63 -7.76
N MET A 121 18.69 16.00 -8.61
CA MET A 121 17.33 16.45 -8.95
C MET A 121 16.23 15.45 -8.60
N ALA A 122 16.56 14.27 -8.07
CA ALA A 122 15.60 13.19 -7.82
C ALA A 122 14.35 13.62 -7.04
N ALA A 123 14.52 14.39 -5.96
CA ALA A 123 13.42 14.91 -5.14
C ALA A 123 12.51 15.93 -5.85
N HIS A 124 12.96 16.52 -6.96
CA HIS A 124 12.15 17.39 -7.81
C HIS A 124 11.42 16.62 -8.91
N GLN A 125 11.85 15.39 -9.22
CA GLN A 125 11.33 14.60 -10.33
C GLN A 125 10.35 13.52 -9.89
N ALA A 126 10.47 13.02 -8.66
CA ALA A 126 9.65 11.95 -8.09
C ALA A 126 9.47 12.17 -6.58
N LEU A 127 8.47 11.52 -5.99
CA LEU A 127 8.18 11.70 -4.57
C LEU A 127 8.96 10.69 -3.73
N SER A 128 9.86 11.15 -2.85
CA SER A 128 10.64 10.23 -2.03
C SER A 128 9.82 9.61 -0.89
N LEU A 129 10.20 8.41 -0.48
CA LEU A 129 9.64 7.75 0.70
C LEU A 129 9.85 8.59 1.96
N THR A 130 10.96 9.32 2.07
CA THR A 130 11.20 10.26 3.17
C THR A 130 10.16 11.37 3.20
N SER A 131 9.85 12.00 2.06
CA SER A 131 8.80 13.03 2.00
C SER A 131 7.41 12.47 2.30
N VAL A 132 7.11 11.23 1.88
CA VAL A 132 5.86 10.56 2.28
C VAL A 132 5.81 10.39 3.79
N ARG A 133 6.91 9.96 4.43
CA ARG A 133 6.98 9.81 5.89
C ARG A 133 6.78 11.13 6.62
N GLU A 134 7.40 12.21 6.16
CA GLU A 134 7.20 13.55 6.71
C GLU A 134 5.72 13.96 6.63
N ALA A 135 5.07 13.73 5.49
CA ALA A 135 3.64 14.00 5.35
C ALA A 135 2.77 13.13 6.30
N LEU A 136 3.08 11.84 6.43
CA LEU A 136 2.37 10.93 7.34
C LEU A 136 2.60 11.24 8.82
N SER A 137 3.71 11.88 9.19
CA SER A 137 3.98 12.32 10.57
C SER A 137 2.97 13.37 11.09
N LEU A 138 2.26 14.02 10.18
CA LEU A 138 1.19 14.98 10.49
C LEU A 138 -0.15 14.29 10.80
N CYS A 139 -0.24 12.98 10.58
CA CYS A 139 -1.45 12.21 10.81
C CYS A 139 -1.68 11.96 12.30
N ARG A 140 -2.92 12.21 12.76
CA ARG A 140 -3.33 11.99 14.16
C ARG A 140 -4.02 10.65 14.36
N ALA A 141 -4.33 9.94 13.27
CA ALA A 141 -4.98 8.65 13.34
C ALA A 141 -4.08 7.63 14.05
N PRO A 142 -4.63 6.83 14.98
CA PRO A 142 -3.88 5.77 15.67
C PRO A 142 -3.52 4.58 14.78
N SER A 143 -3.98 4.56 13.53
CA SER A 143 -3.71 3.47 12.58
C SER A 143 -3.41 4.04 11.20
N ILE A 144 -2.18 3.82 10.74
CA ILE A 144 -1.71 4.27 9.42
C ILE A 144 -1.30 3.04 8.63
N VAL A 145 -2.00 2.76 7.54
CA VAL A 145 -1.72 1.63 6.66
C VAL A 145 -1.13 2.19 5.37
N VAL A 146 0.06 1.70 5.00
CA VAL A 146 0.74 2.04 3.75
C VAL A 146 0.85 0.76 2.93
N MET A 147 0.24 0.74 1.76
CA MET A 147 0.28 -0.36 0.80
C MET A 147 1.00 0.09 -0.46
N LEU A 148 2.11 -0.57 -0.80
CA LEU A 148 2.95 -0.25 -1.95
C LEU A 148 2.92 -1.40 -2.95
N ASP A 149 2.20 -1.19 -4.05
CA ASP A 149 2.15 -2.10 -5.19
C ASP A 149 3.01 -1.55 -6.34
N CYS A 150 4.31 -1.47 -6.08
CA CYS A 150 5.28 -0.91 -7.01
C CYS A 150 6.47 -1.82 -7.20
N CYS A 151 6.97 -1.88 -8.43
CA CYS A 151 8.24 -2.52 -8.74
C CYS A 151 9.38 -1.58 -8.33
N TYR A 152 10.30 -2.04 -7.48
CA TYR A 152 11.60 -1.39 -7.35
C TYR A 152 12.50 -1.95 -8.43
N SER A 153 12.50 -1.34 -9.61
CA SER A 153 13.51 -1.67 -10.61
C SER A 153 14.83 -1.11 -10.09
N GLY A 154 15.81 -1.99 -9.83
CA GLY A 154 17.16 -1.63 -9.42
C GLY A 154 17.96 -0.90 -10.50
N ARG A 155 17.36 0.02 -11.27
CA ARG A 155 18.11 1.00 -12.09
C ARG A 155 18.68 2.07 -11.14
N ALA A 156 19.52 1.63 -10.21
CA ALA A 156 20.44 2.48 -9.52
C ALA A 156 21.29 3.18 -10.58
N VAL A 157 21.35 4.50 -10.52
CA VAL A 157 22.32 5.28 -11.31
C VAL A 157 23.67 5.09 -10.62
N GLY A 158 24.45 4.09 -11.05
CA GLY A 158 25.84 3.90 -10.63
C GLY A 158 26.27 2.42 -10.53
N PRO A 159 27.58 2.12 -10.60
CA PRO A 159 28.08 0.77 -10.40
C PRO A 159 27.73 0.31 -8.98
N LEU A 160 26.87 -0.70 -8.88
CA LEU A 160 26.56 -1.38 -7.62
C LEU A 160 27.84 -2.06 -7.13
N SER A 161 28.42 -1.55 -6.05
CA SER A 161 29.46 -2.28 -5.31
C SER A 161 28.83 -3.57 -4.76
N ALA A 162 29.31 -4.70 -5.25
CA ALA A 162 28.76 -6.05 -5.01
C ALA A 162 28.84 -6.57 -3.55
N ASP A 163 29.26 -5.74 -2.59
CA ASP A 163 29.63 -6.18 -1.24
C ASP A 163 28.75 -5.60 -0.10
N THR A 164 27.67 -4.88 -0.41
CA THR A 164 26.72 -4.46 0.65
C THR A 164 25.48 -5.34 0.60
N PRO A 165 25.12 -6.08 1.66
CA PRO A 165 23.83 -6.76 1.70
C PRO A 165 22.75 -5.69 1.53
N ALA A 166 22.07 -5.69 0.39
CA ALA A 166 21.08 -4.67 0.03
C ALA A 166 20.00 -4.62 1.12
N ARG A 167 20.11 -3.63 2.01
CA ARG A 167 19.06 -3.33 2.97
C ARG A 167 17.86 -2.89 2.16
N SER A 168 16.76 -3.65 2.23
CA SER A 168 15.51 -3.27 1.55
C SER A 168 15.20 -1.80 1.87
N PRO A 169 14.91 -0.95 0.87
CA PRO A 169 14.51 0.44 1.10
C PRO A 169 13.34 0.56 2.08
N LEU A 170 12.54 -0.51 2.20
CA LEU A 170 11.44 -0.63 3.15
C LEU A 170 11.90 -0.66 4.62
N HIS A 171 13.11 -1.17 4.91
CA HIS A 171 13.68 -1.14 6.27
C HIS A 171 14.08 0.27 6.71
N GLN A 172 14.07 1.26 5.81
CA GLN A 172 14.31 2.66 6.14
C GLN A 172 13.06 3.35 6.73
N LEU A 173 11.91 2.66 6.81
CA LEU A 173 10.77 3.12 7.59
C LEU A 173 10.98 2.75 9.07
N PRO A 174 11.33 3.65 10.01
CA PRO A 174 11.18 3.37 11.44
C PRO A 174 9.75 2.99 11.78
N ALA A 175 9.61 2.13 12.78
CA ALA A 175 8.34 1.78 13.37
C ALA A 175 7.69 3.05 13.95
N VAL A 176 6.73 3.61 13.23
CA VAL A 176 5.78 4.58 13.77
C VAL A 176 4.67 3.77 14.45
N GLN A 177 4.30 4.14 15.67
CA GLN A 177 3.25 3.44 16.41
C GLN A 177 1.97 3.37 15.57
N GLY A 178 1.39 2.18 15.44
CA GLY A 178 0.17 1.97 14.64
C GLY A 178 0.39 1.96 13.12
N MET A 179 1.62 2.05 12.61
CA MET A 179 1.90 1.95 11.18
C MET A 179 2.04 0.49 10.71
N TYR A 180 1.35 0.18 9.60
CA TYR A 180 1.45 -1.09 8.89
C TYR A 180 1.89 -0.85 7.45
N LEU A 181 3.05 -1.37 7.07
CA LEU A 181 3.53 -1.35 5.70
C LEU A 181 3.34 -2.73 5.07
N LEU A 182 2.73 -2.77 3.89
CA LEU A 182 2.67 -3.92 3.01
C LEU A 182 3.23 -3.52 1.65
N ALA A 183 4.22 -4.24 1.14
CA ALA A 183 4.81 -3.92 -0.14
C ALA A 183 5.03 -5.18 -0.99
N SER A 184 4.88 -5.04 -2.30
CA SER A 184 5.34 -6.07 -3.24
C SER A 184 6.87 -6.10 -3.24
N ALA A 185 7.48 -7.30 -3.16
CA ALA A 185 8.93 -7.42 -3.31
C ALA A 185 9.31 -7.71 -4.77
N GLU A 186 10.46 -7.17 -5.16
CA GLU A 186 11.25 -7.60 -6.32
C GLU A 186 10.85 -7.09 -7.72
N GLN A 187 11.82 -7.21 -8.63
CA GLN A 187 11.92 -6.71 -10.01
C GLN A 187 10.81 -7.15 -10.98
N LEU A 188 9.78 -7.86 -10.49
CA LEU A 188 8.80 -8.63 -11.27
C LEU A 188 7.35 -8.36 -10.85
N ALA A 189 7.05 -7.24 -10.16
CA ALA A 189 5.66 -6.89 -9.85
C ALA A 189 4.88 -6.29 -11.05
N LEU A 190 5.51 -6.20 -12.23
CA LEU A 190 4.82 -5.85 -13.46
C LEU A 190 4.00 -7.07 -13.88
N ALA A 191 2.69 -6.90 -13.78
CA ALA A 191 1.72 -7.84 -14.29
C ALA A 191 2.07 -8.17 -15.76
N PRO A 192 1.90 -9.42 -16.22
CA PRO A 192 1.98 -9.75 -17.65
C PRO A 192 1.16 -8.73 -18.46
N GLU A 193 1.54 -8.43 -19.71
CA GLU A 193 0.88 -7.37 -20.51
C GLU A 193 -0.65 -7.52 -20.61
N HIS A 194 -1.18 -8.73 -20.37
CA HIS A 194 -2.61 -9.07 -20.43
C HIS A 194 -3.28 -9.19 -19.06
N ALA A 195 -2.57 -8.94 -17.96
CA ALA A 195 -3.16 -9.04 -16.65
C ALA A 195 -4.18 -7.91 -16.40
N GLU A 196 -5.33 -8.31 -15.87
CA GLU A 196 -6.41 -7.39 -15.54
C GLU A 196 -5.96 -6.41 -14.43
N HIS A 197 -5.27 -6.94 -13.42
CA HIS A 197 -4.79 -6.24 -12.24
C HIS A 197 -3.28 -6.50 -11.99
N THR A 198 -2.63 -5.64 -11.20
CA THR A 198 -1.28 -5.88 -10.68
C THR A 198 -1.26 -7.14 -9.79
N ALA A 199 -0.10 -7.80 -9.68
CA ALA A 199 -0.02 -9.10 -9.03
C ALA A 199 -0.45 -9.08 -7.55
N LEU A 200 0.09 -8.13 -6.76
CA LEU A 200 -0.23 -8.04 -5.34
C LEU A 200 -1.68 -7.61 -5.11
N THR A 201 -2.12 -6.53 -5.76
CA THR A 201 -3.47 -6.02 -5.53
C THR A 201 -4.54 -6.90 -6.18
N GLY A 202 -4.24 -7.61 -7.27
CA GLY A 202 -5.14 -8.61 -7.83
C GLY A 202 -5.47 -9.71 -6.83
N GLU A 203 -4.48 -10.20 -6.08
CA GLU A 203 -4.73 -11.16 -5.00
C GLU A 203 -5.46 -10.53 -3.80
N LEU A 204 -5.22 -9.26 -3.49
CA LEU A 204 -5.97 -8.55 -2.46
C LEU A 204 -7.45 -8.39 -2.84
N ILE A 205 -7.73 -8.04 -4.10
CA ILE A 205 -9.09 -7.98 -4.64
C ILE A 205 -9.76 -9.35 -4.53
N ARG A 206 -9.06 -10.42 -4.93
CA ARG A 206 -9.56 -11.80 -4.79
C ARG A 206 -9.88 -12.15 -3.34
N LEU A 207 -9.02 -11.75 -2.40
CA LEU A 207 -9.25 -11.94 -0.97
C LEU A 207 -10.52 -11.21 -0.50
N LEU A 208 -10.71 -9.95 -0.90
CA LEU A 208 -11.88 -9.17 -0.51
C LEU A 208 -13.18 -9.71 -1.11
N ASP A 209 -13.12 -10.31 -2.30
CA ASP A 209 -14.29 -10.87 -2.98
C ASP A 209 -14.68 -12.26 -2.50
N GLN A 210 -13.69 -13.14 -2.34
CA GLN A 210 -13.89 -14.57 -2.10
C GLN A 210 -13.59 -14.98 -0.66
N GLY A 211 -12.76 -14.21 0.05
CA GLY A 211 -12.26 -14.57 1.36
C GLY A 211 -11.14 -15.59 1.35
N ASP A 212 -10.65 -15.91 2.55
CA ASP A 212 -9.71 -17.01 2.79
C ASP A 212 -10.42 -18.13 3.56
N PRO A 213 -10.65 -19.31 2.96
CA PRO A 213 -11.24 -20.46 3.66
C PRO A 213 -10.41 -20.94 4.85
N ARG A 214 -9.11 -20.63 4.90
CA ARG A 214 -8.21 -20.93 6.03
C ARG A 214 -8.13 -19.77 7.03
N GLY A 215 -8.74 -18.63 6.71
CA GLY A 215 -8.68 -17.40 7.50
C GLY A 215 -9.72 -17.36 8.62
N ALA A 216 -9.53 -16.42 9.55
CA ALA A 216 -10.50 -16.14 10.60
C ALA A 216 -11.79 -15.52 10.04
N ARG A 217 -12.84 -15.43 10.87
CA ARG A 217 -14.10 -14.76 10.50
C ARG A 217 -13.95 -13.28 10.12
N LEU A 218 -12.92 -12.62 10.66
CA LEU A 218 -12.56 -11.25 10.34
C LEU A 218 -11.21 -11.25 9.62
N LEU A 219 -11.13 -10.56 8.48
CA LEU A 219 -9.88 -10.33 7.77
C LEU A 219 -9.14 -9.18 8.44
N THR A 220 -8.02 -9.48 9.09
CA THR A 220 -7.08 -8.47 9.60
C THR A 220 -6.00 -8.17 8.57
N LEU A 221 -5.20 -7.13 8.81
CA LEU A 221 -4.00 -6.85 7.98
C LEU A 221 -3.03 -8.04 7.96
N ASP A 222 -2.78 -8.68 9.10
CA ASP A 222 -1.93 -9.88 9.14
C ASP A 222 -2.56 -11.09 8.44
N GLY A 223 -3.88 -11.28 8.59
CA GLY A 223 -4.59 -12.32 7.84
C GLY A 223 -4.51 -12.09 6.32
N ALA A 224 -4.62 -10.83 5.90
CA ALA A 224 -4.45 -10.46 4.50
C ALA A 224 -3.02 -10.71 4.02
N TYR A 225 -2.00 -10.28 4.76
CA TYR A 225 -0.60 -10.59 4.41
C TYR A 225 -0.35 -12.09 4.30
N ASP A 226 -0.80 -12.87 5.28
CA ASP A 226 -0.55 -14.31 5.30
C ASP A 226 -1.19 -15.01 4.09
N TYR A 227 -2.40 -14.58 3.70
CA TYR A 227 -3.05 -15.02 2.48
C TYR A 227 -2.28 -14.61 1.23
N LEU A 228 -1.89 -13.33 1.12
CA LEU A 228 -1.17 -12.80 -0.04
C LEU A 228 0.15 -13.53 -0.23
N PHE A 229 0.90 -13.76 0.86
CA PHE A 229 2.15 -14.50 0.85
C PHE A 229 1.96 -15.93 0.33
N ARG A 230 0.94 -16.64 0.82
CA ARG A 230 0.63 -17.99 0.32
C ARG A 230 0.25 -17.97 -1.15
N SER A 231 -0.69 -17.12 -1.53
CA SER A 231 -1.24 -17.09 -2.90
C SER A 231 -0.19 -16.70 -3.93
N LEU A 232 0.62 -15.68 -3.63
CA LEU A 232 1.68 -15.22 -4.53
C LEU A 232 2.79 -16.27 -4.62
N ARG A 233 3.18 -16.92 -3.52
CA ARG A 233 4.15 -18.02 -3.55
C ARG A 233 3.67 -19.18 -4.43
N ASP A 234 2.42 -19.61 -4.25
CA ASP A 234 1.85 -20.74 -4.99
C ASP A 234 1.75 -20.43 -6.50
N ARG A 235 1.61 -19.15 -6.85
CA ARG A 235 1.60 -18.64 -8.23
C ARG A 235 2.97 -18.23 -8.77
N GLN A 236 4.04 -18.45 -8.01
CA GLN A 236 5.41 -18.02 -8.34
C GLN A 236 5.51 -16.52 -8.65
N GLY A 237 4.69 -15.71 -7.98
CA GLY A 237 4.68 -14.25 -8.06
C GLY A 237 5.59 -13.57 -7.04
N PRO A 238 5.63 -12.23 -7.04
CA PRO A 238 6.43 -11.45 -6.09
C PRO A 238 5.95 -11.67 -4.66
N LEU A 239 6.84 -12.09 -3.77
CA LEU A 239 6.47 -12.31 -2.37
C LEU A 239 6.27 -10.97 -1.65
N PRO A 240 5.16 -10.75 -0.93
CA PRO A 240 4.95 -9.51 -0.21
C PRO A 240 5.90 -9.43 0.99
N ARG A 241 6.27 -8.21 1.36
CA ARG A 241 6.96 -7.89 2.61
C ARG A 241 6.04 -7.06 3.49
N ARG A 242 6.11 -7.29 4.80
CA ARG A 242 5.43 -6.44 5.78
C ARG A 242 6.37 -5.88 6.82
N GLN A 243 6.01 -4.72 7.32
CA GLN A 243 6.54 -4.17 8.57
C GLN A 243 5.35 -3.66 9.39
N ALA A 244 5.23 -4.12 10.63
CA ALA A 244 4.12 -3.77 11.50
C ALA A 244 4.65 -3.23 12.83
N GLY A 245 4.15 -2.07 13.25
CA GLY A 245 4.36 -1.53 14.61
C GLY A 245 3.20 -1.89 15.54
N ASP A 246 3.48 -2.11 16.83
CA ASP A 246 2.54 -2.05 17.96
C ASP A 246 1.16 -2.73 17.75
N GLY A 247 1.14 -3.93 17.18
CA GLY A 247 -0.10 -4.70 17.01
C GLY A 247 -1.03 -4.20 15.88
N SER A 248 -0.57 -3.28 15.03
CA SER A 248 -1.28 -2.80 13.84
C SER A 248 -1.76 -3.92 12.91
N GLY A 249 -1.07 -5.07 12.88
CA GLY A 249 -1.47 -6.26 12.13
C GLY A 249 -2.84 -6.84 12.52
N GLY A 250 -3.34 -6.53 13.72
CA GLY A 250 -4.68 -6.91 14.19
C GLY A 250 -5.82 -5.99 13.71
N LEU A 251 -5.52 -4.92 12.96
CA LEU A 251 -6.52 -4.02 12.38
C LEU A 251 -7.43 -4.81 11.42
N VAL A 252 -8.75 -4.73 11.63
CA VAL A 252 -9.75 -5.45 10.81
C VAL A 252 -10.07 -4.64 9.55
N LEU A 253 -9.89 -5.26 8.39
CA LEU A 253 -10.30 -4.72 7.09
C LEU A 253 -11.80 -4.94 6.86
N THR A 254 -12.28 -6.17 7.04
CA THR A 254 -13.68 -6.55 6.82
C THR A 254 -13.97 -7.95 7.38
N ALA A 255 -15.23 -8.39 7.34
CA ALA A 255 -15.60 -9.79 7.54
C ALA A 255 -15.07 -10.65 6.38
N ASN A 256 -14.63 -11.86 6.69
CA ASN A 256 -14.13 -12.81 5.70
C ASN A 256 -15.30 -13.46 4.93
N PRO A 257 -15.44 -13.24 3.61
CA PRO A 257 -16.51 -13.84 2.83
C PRO A 257 -16.52 -15.37 2.83
N ALA A 258 -15.36 -16.01 3.05
CA ALA A 258 -15.23 -17.47 3.08
C ALA A 258 -15.54 -18.09 4.45
N ALA A 259 -15.76 -17.27 5.48
CA ALA A 259 -16.08 -17.80 6.80
C ALA A 259 -17.52 -18.32 6.83
N SER A 260 -17.70 -19.58 7.24
CA SER A 260 -19.03 -20.15 7.43
C SER A 260 -19.87 -19.27 8.37
N PRO A 261 -21.16 -19.04 8.07
CA PRO A 261 -22.04 -18.35 8.99
C PRO A 261 -22.09 -19.10 10.34
N PRO A 262 -22.32 -18.39 11.46
CA PRO A 262 -22.49 -19.01 12.78
C PRO A 262 -23.60 -20.06 12.81
#